data_AF-A0A7J2HQL7-F1
#
_entry.id   AF-A0A7J2HQL7-F1
#
_cell.length_a   1.000
_cell.length_b   1.000
_cell.length_c   1.000
_cell.angle_alpha   90.00
_cell.angle_beta   90.00
_cell.angle_gamma   90.00
#
_symmetry.space_group_name_H-M   'P 1'
#
loop_
_entity.id
_entity.type
_entity.pdbx_description
1 polymer ?
#
loop_
_entity_poly.entity_id
_entity_poly.type
_entity_poly.pdbx_seq_one_letter_code
_entity_poly.pdbx_strand_id
1 'polypeptide(L)'
;MVKCLLRLMRITNCLIIAVATVTRYVVSCSGDVFSYQLLYLLASVFLISAAGNIINDYYDYGIDLINKPYRPLPSGEISLRTARIVAVVFFMLRVLASMFTYNIYCILTSILASVPLYLYA
;
A
#
# COMPACT_ATOMS: atom_id res chain seq x y z
N MET A 1 -12.73 -14.62 -2.31
CA MET A 1 -12.41 -13.31 -1.69
C MET A 1 -10.90 -13.09 -1.50
N VAL A 2 -10.20 -13.89 -0.69
CA VAL A 2 -8.77 -13.64 -0.36
C VAL A 2 -7.84 -13.58 -1.58
N LYS A 3 -7.97 -14.53 -2.51
CA LYS A 3 -7.19 -14.54 -3.77
C LYS A 3 -7.42 -13.31 -4.64
N CYS A 4 -8.63 -12.74 -4.62
CA CYS A 4 -8.97 -11.50 -5.32
C CYS A 4 -8.21 -10.32 -4.69
N LEU A 5 -8.28 -10.17 -3.36
CA LEU A 5 -7.55 -9.11 -2.64
C LEU A 5 -6.03 -9.20 -2.85
N LEU A 6 -5.44 -10.39 -2.80
CA LEU A 6 -4.00 -10.57 -3.04
C LEU A 6 -3.58 -10.15 -4.46
N ARG A 7 -4.43 -10.37 -5.47
CA ARG A 7 -4.20 -9.92 -6.85
C ARG A 7 -4.38 -8.41 -6.98
N LEU A 8 -5.42 -7.84 -6.38
CA LEU A 8 -5.73 -6.41 -6.42
C LEU A 8 -4.62 -5.58 -5.75
N MET A 9 -4.10 -6.06 -4.62
CA MET A 9 -2.97 -5.44 -3.92
C MET A 9 -1.63 -5.61 -4.65
N ARG A 10 -1.57 -6.49 -5.65
CA ARG A 10 -0.34 -6.96 -6.31
C ARG A 10 0.71 -7.41 -5.27
N ILE A 11 0.39 -8.45 -4.49
CA ILE A 11 1.16 -8.87 -3.31
C ILE A 11 2.67 -8.98 -3.54
N THR A 12 3.12 -9.46 -4.70
CA THR A 12 4.54 -9.56 -5.05
C THR A 12 5.22 -8.19 -5.07
N ASN A 13 4.56 -7.15 -5.56
CA ASN A 13 5.06 -5.78 -5.54
C ASN A 13 5.20 -5.28 -4.08
N CYS A 14 4.18 -5.52 -3.25
CA CYS A 14 4.25 -5.16 -1.83
C CYS A 14 5.42 -5.84 -1.11
N LEU A 15 5.70 -7.10 -1.43
CA LEU A 15 6.83 -7.85 -0.85
C LEU A 15 8.18 -7.28 -1.32
N ILE A 16 8.32 -6.94 -2.61
CA ILE A 16 9.55 -6.32 -3.13
C ILE A 16 9.82 -5.00 -2.41
N ILE A 17 8.81 -4.15 -2.25
CA ILE A 17 8.94 -2.86 -1.57
C ILE A 17 9.25 -3.07 -0.08
N ALA A 18 8.66 -4.08 0.57
CA ALA A 18 8.98 -4.43 1.95
C ALA A 18 10.46 -4.85 2.10
N VAL A 19 10.98 -5.72 1.22
CA VAL A 19 12.39 -6.12 1.21
C VAL A 19 13.31 -4.91 1.00
N ALA A 20 12.99 -4.04 0.02
CA ALA A 20 13.75 -2.81 -0.22
C ALA A 20 13.74 -1.85 0.99
N THR A 21 12.65 -1.86 1.77
CA THR A 21 12.56 -1.07 3.00
C THR A 21 13.41 -1.66 4.12
N VAL A 22 13.43 -3.00 4.26
CA VAL A 22 14.32 -3.67 5.22
C VAL A 22 15.77 -3.34 4.91
N THR A 23 16.20 -3.46 3.66
CA THR A 23 17.60 -3.16 3.29
C THR A 23 17.97 -1.71 3.62
N ARG A 24 17.09 -0.75 3.31
CA ARG A 24 17.30 0.65 3.68
C ARG A 24 17.34 0.84 5.20
N TYR A 25 16.45 0.19 5.94
CA TYR A 25 16.40 0.29 7.40
C TYR A 25 17.69 -0.24 8.03
N VAL A 26 18.16 -1.43 7.62
CA VAL A 26 19.40 -2.05 8.11
C VAL A 26 20.60 -1.13 7.88
N VAL A 27 20.72 -0.52 6.70
CA VAL A 27 21.81 0.42 6.39
C VAL A 27 21.74 1.71 7.22
N SER A 28 20.55 2.12 7.64
CA SER A 28 20.33 3.35 8.41
C SER A 28 20.46 3.14 9.91
N CYS A 29 20.34 1.91 10.37
CA CYS A 29 20.31 1.56 11.78
C CYS A 29 21.73 1.49 12.33
N SER A 30 22.00 2.23 13.41
CA SER A 30 23.26 2.16 14.15
C SER A 30 23.16 1.26 15.39
N GLY A 31 22.04 0.56 15.60
CA GLY A 31 21.74 -0.22 16.80
C GLY A 31 21.02 -1.53 16.48
N ASP A 32 20.09 -1.94 17.34
CA ASP A 32 19.33 -3.18 17.13
C ASP A 32 18.42 -3.07 15.90
N VAL A 33 18.61 -4.00 14.98
CA VAL A 33 17.85 -4.11 13.73
C VAL A 33 16.44 -4.59 14.00
N PHE A 34 16.24 -5.46 14.99
CA PHE A 34 14.94 -6.10 15.26
C PHE A 34 14.15 -5.33 16.31
N SER A 35 13.75 -4.11 15.97
CA SER A 35 12.90 -3.27 16.84
C SER A 35 11.42 -3.33 16.43
N TYR A 36 10.53 -2.98 17.37
CA TYR A 36 9.10 -2.79 17.07
C TYR A 36 8.87 -1.71 16.00
N GLN A 37 9.80 -0.75 15.84
CA GLN A 37 9.71 0.30 14.83
C GLN A 37 9.83 -0.28 13.42
N LEU A 38 10.66 -1.30 13.21
CA LEU A 38 10.76 -2.01 11.93
C LEU A 38 9.42 -2.66 11.56
N LEU A 39 8.73 -3.29 12.52
CA LEU A 39 7.42 -3.90 12.28
C LEU A 39 6.39 -2.86 11.79
N TYR A 40 6.28 -1.73 12.50
CA TYR A 40 5.35 -0.65 12.11
C TYR A 40 5.74 0.04 10.80
N LEU A 41 7.04 0.16 10.51
CA LEU A 41 7.53 0.64 9.23
C LEU A 41 7.13 -0.29 8.08
N LEU A 42 7.34 -1.61 8.23
CA LEU A 42 6.96 -2.59 7.22
C LEU A 42 5.45 -2.63 7.01
N ALA A 43 4.66 -2.56 8.08
CA ALA A 43 3.21 -2.44 7.98
C ALA A 43 2.80 -1.18 7.19
N SER A 44 3.37 -0.02 7.53
CA SER A 44 3.09 1.24 6.83
C SER A 44 3.44 1.19 5.34
N VAL A 45 4.59 0.60 4.99
CA VAL A 45 5.04 0.47 3.61
C VAL A 45 4.19 -0.53 2.82
N PHE A 46 3.85 -1.66 3.42
CA PHE A 46 2.96 -2.63 2.81
C PHE A 46 1.59 -2.00 2.50
N LEU A 47 1.03 -1.26 3.45
CA LEU A 47 -0.27 -0.62 3.33
C LEU A 47 -0.31 0.44 2.22
N ILE A 48 0.73 1.28 2.05
CA ILE A 48 0.75 2.23 0.93
C ILE A 48 0.89 1.55 -0.42
N SER A 49 1.71 0.52 -0.53
CA SER A 49 1.88 -0.21 -1.80
C SER A 49 0.55 -0.85 -2.19
N ALA A 50 -0.11 -1.50 -1.24
CA ALA A 50 -1.42 -2.10 -1.44
C ALA A 50 -2.47 -1.03 -1.82
N ALA A 51 -2.57 0.06 -1.05
CA ALA A 51 -3.53 1.14 -1.32
C ALA A 51 -3.30 1.77 -2.69
N GLY A 52 -2.05 2.03 -3.06
CA GLY A 52 -1.63 2.55 -4.36
C GLY A 52 -2.04 1.65 -5.51
N ASN A 53 -1.77 0.35 -5.41
CA ASN A 53 -2.17 -0.60 -6.47
C ASN A 53 -3.70 -0.67 -6.61
N ILE A 54 -4.44 -0.65 -5.50
CA ILE A 54 -5.91 -0.69 -5.52
C ILE A 54 -6.49 0.59 -6.14
N ILE A 55 -6.00 1.76 -5.73
CA ILE A 55 -6.54 3.04 -6.22
C ILE A 55 -6.19 3.25 -7.70
N ASN A 56 -4.99 2.84 -8.14
CA ASN A 56 -4.63 2.85 -9.56
C ASN A 56 -5.60 1.98 -10.38
N ASP A 57 -5.86 0.74 -9.96
CA ASP A 57 -6.81 -0.13 -10.67
C ASP A 57 -8.26 0.43 -10.63
N TYR A 58 -8.61 1.23 -9.61
CA TYR A 58 -9.92 1.89 -9.52
C TYR A 58 -10.09 2.98 -10.59
N TYR A 59 -9.11 3.86 -10.76
CA TYR A 59 -9.14 4.91 -11.78
C TYR A 59 -8.92 4.36 -13.19
N ASP A 60 -8.09 3.33 -13.34
CA ASP A 60 -7.86 2.61 -14.60
C ASP A 60 -9.04 1.74 -15.04
N TYR A 61 -10.14 1.64 -14.27
CA TYR A 61 -11.24 0.71 -14.54
C TYR A 61 -11.76 0.77 -15.98
N GLY A 62 -12.01 1.97 -16.52
CA GLY A 62 -12.50 2.14 -17.89
C GLY A 62 -11.50 1.65 -18.95
N ILE A 63 -10.21 1.86 -18.72
CA ILE A 63 -9.13 1.43 -19.60
C ILE A 63 -8.95 -0.09 -19.52
N ASP A 64 -8.99 -0.62 -18.29
CA ASP A 64 -8.79 -2.03 -18.01
C ASP A 64 -9.97 -2.90 -18.45
N LEU A 65 -11.18 -2.35 -18.60
CA LEU A 65 -12.30 -3.06 -19.25
C LEU A 65 -11.94 -3.53 -20.67
N ILE A 66 -11.10 -2.78 -21.38
CA ILE A 66 -10.66 -3.10 -22.74
C ILE A 66 -9.32 -3.85 -22.70
N ASN A 67 -8.33 -3.30 -21.99
CA ASN A 67 -6.95 -3.79 -22.07
C ASN A 67 -6.69 -5.02 -21.18
N LYS A 68 -7.39 -5.14 -20.05
CA LYS A 68 -7.12 -6.15 -19.03
C LYS A 68 -8.43 -6.62 -18.36
N PRO A 69 -9.41 -7.13 -19.12
CA PRO A 69 -10.74 -7.47 -18.59
C PRO A 69 -10.73 -8.59 -17.53
N TYR A 70 -9.63 -9.34 -17.43
CA TYR A 70 -9.42 -10.38 -16.43
C TYR A 70 -9.01 -9.84 -15.05
N ARG A 71 -8.73 -8.54 -14.91
CA ARG A 71 -8.40 -7.92 -13.62
C ARG A 71 -9.61 -7.93 -12.68
N PRO A 72 -9.39 -7.97 -11.36
CA PRO A 72 -10.48 -8.16 -10.40
C PRO A 72 -11.62 -7.14 -10.46
N LEU A 73 -11.32 -5.89 -10.82
CA LEU A 73 -12.31 -4.82 -10.96
C LEU A 73 -13.13 -4.96 -12.25
N PRO A 74 -12.52 -4.98 -13.46
CA PRO A 74 -13.23 -5.24 -14.71
C PRO A 74 -14.02 -6.55 -14.74
N SER A 75 -13.49 -7.62 -14.15
CA SER A 75 -14.13 -8.94 -14.14
C SER A 75 -15.31 -9.04 -13.16
N GLY A 76 -15.54 -8.02 -12.35
CA GLY A 76 -16.61 -8.00 -11.35
C GLY A 76 -16.34 -8.84 -10.10
N GLU A 77 -15.12 -9.35 -9.91
CA GLU A 77 -14.73 -10.08 -8.69
C GLU A 77 -14.81 -9.21 -7.43
N ILE A 78 -14.67 -7.89 -7.58
CA ILE A 78 -14.85 -6.90 -6.53
C ILE A 78 -15.50 -5.64 -7.10
N SER A 79 -16.39 -5.01 -6.33
CA SER A 79 -17.02 -3.77 -6.77
C SER A 79 -16.08 -2.57 -6.69
N LEU A 80 -16.25 -1.59 -7.58
CA LEU A 80 -15.55 -0.30 -7.53
C LEU A 80 -15.68 0.38 -6.17
N ARG A 81 -16.88 0.37 -5.59
CA ARG A 81 -17.13 0.96 -4.27
C ARG A 81 -16.31 0.28 -3.18
N THR A 82 -16.26 -1.05 -3.19
CA THR A 82 -15.46 -1.82 -2.23
C THR A 82 -13.98 -1.53 -2.40
N ALA A 83 -13.46 -1.52 -3.64
CA ALA A 83 -12.05 -1.24 -3.89
C ALA A 83 -11.64 0.15 -3.37
N ARG A 84 -12.44 1.19 -3.65
CA ARG A 84 -12.18 2.54 -3.15
C ARG A 84 -12.17 2.60 -1.62
N ILE A 85 -13.13 1.95 -0.96
CA ILE A 85 -13.18 1.90 0.51
C ILE A 85 -11.93 1.21 1.06
N VAL A 86 -11.54 0.06 0.50
CA VAL A 86 -10.34 -0.67 0.93
C VAL A 86 -9.08 0.19 0.77
N ALA A 87 -8.92 0.89 -0.36
CA ALA A 87 -7.78 1.78 -0.58
C ALA A 87 -7.72 2.90 0.46
N VAL A 88 -8.84 3.60 0.70
CA VAL A 88 -8.93 4.69 1.70
C VAL A 88 -8.64 4.16 3.11
N VAL A 89 -9.20 3.02 3.49
CA VAL A 89 -8.92 2.38 4.78
C VAL A 89 -7.44 2.04 4.90
N PHE A 90 -6.80 1.53 3.86
CA PHE A 90 -5.37 1.21 3.89
C PHE A 90 -4.49 2.46 4.01
N PHE A 91 -4.85 3.57 3.33
CA PHE A 91 -4.19 4.86 3.53
C PHE A 91 -4.32 5.35 4.98
N MET A 92 -5.50 5.24 5.61
CA MET A 92 -5.68 5.61 7.01
C MET A 92 -4.89 4.70 7.97
N LEU A 93 -4.94 3.38 7.76
CA LEU A 93 -4.19 2.41 8.56
C LEU A 93 -2.69 2.60 8.44
N ARG A 94 -2.17 3.02 7.28
CA ARG A 94 -0.76 3.39 7.10
C ARG A 94 -0.38 4.54 8.02
N VAL A 95 -1.15 5.62 8.01
CA VAL A 95 -0.88 6.80 8.85
C VAL A 95 -0.90 6.38 10.33
N LEU A 96 -1.91 5.61 10.73
CA LEU A 96 -2.00 5.06 12.08
C LEU A 96 -0.77 4.19 12.44
N ALA A 97 -0.37 3.26 11.57
CA ALA A 97 0.82 2.44 11.78
C ALA A 97 2.09 3.29 11.92
N SER A 98 2.22 4.36 11.13
CA SER A 98 3.37 5.26 11.20
C SER A 98 3.47 6.00 12.54
N MET A 99 2.34 6.27 13.22
CA MET A 99 2.35 6.92 14.54
C MET A 99 3.03 6.06 15.62
N PHE A 100 2.90 4.73 15.53
CA PHE A 100 3.53 3.79 16.47
C PHE A 100 5.05 3.65 16.29
N THR A 101 5.62 4.25 15.24
CA THR A 101 7.09 4.36 15.12
C THR A 101 7.67 5.43 16.04
N TYR A 102 6.83 6.33 16.57
CA TYR A 102 7.22 7.53 17.33
C TYR A 102 8.26 8.41 16.62
N ASN A 103 8.33 8.33 15.29
CA ASN A 103 9.25 9.11 14.47
C ASN A 103 8.48 10.09 13.58
N ILE A 104 8.70 11.39 13.79
CA ILE A 104 7.99 12.45 13.07
C ILE A 104 8.23 12.39 11.55
N TYR A 105 9.43 12.00 11.11
CA TYR A 105 9.74 11.87 9.68
C TYR A 105 8.94 10.74 9.04
N CYS A 106 8.72 9.63 9.74
CA CYS A 106 7.88 8.53 9.27
C CYS A 106 6.41 8.96 9.14
N ILE A 107 5.91 9.79 10.07
CA ILE A 107 4.53 10.30 10.02
C ILE A 107 4.36 11.33 8.89
N LEU A 108 5.31 12.26 8.73
CA LEU A 108 5.26 13.26 7.66
C LEU A 108 5.33 12.59 6.29
N THR A 109 6.27 11.66 6.09
CA THR A 109 6.38 10.92 4.82
C THR A 109 5.18 9.99 4.60
N SER A 110 4.52 9.52 5.67
CA SER A 110 3.30 8.73 5.51
C SER A 110 2.17 9.54 4.88
N ILE A 111 1.93 10.73 5.42
CA ILE A 111 0.92 11.68 4.91
C ILE A 111 1.29 12.19 3.52
N LEU A 112 2.53 12.69 3.37
CA LEU A 112 3.00 13.30 2.12
C LEU A 112 3.04 12.34 0.95
N ALA A 113 3.24 11.03 1.17
CA ALA A 113 3.20 10.06 0.08
C ALA A 113 1.77 9.57 -0.24
N SER A 114 0.86 9.59 0.74
CA SER A 114 -0.52 9.12 0.53
C SER A 114 -1.35 10.07 -0.32
N VAL A 115 -1.17 11.38 -0.14
CA VAL A 115 -1.96 12.39 -0.88
C VAL A 115 -1.65 12.38 -2.39
N PRO A 116 -0.38 12.48 -2.84
CA PRO A 116 -0.06 12.45 -4.26
C PRO A 116 -0.44 11.13 -4.90
N LEU A 117 -0.28 10.01 -4.19
CA LEU A 117 -0.62 8.69 -4.75
C LEU A 117 -2.13 8.55 -4.98
N TYR A 118 -2.96 9.16 -4.13
CA TYR A 118 -4.41 9.19 -4.36
C TYR A 118 -4.79 10.13 -5.51
N LEU A 119 -4.08 11.26 -5.67
CA LEU A 119 -4.38 12.28 -6.69
C LEU A 119 -3.83 11.95 -8.08
N TYR A 120 -2.70 11.24 -8.15
CA TYR A 120 -2.03 10.84 -9.39
C TYR A 120 -2.73 9.65 -10.07
N ALA A 121 -3.35 8.80 -9.25
CA ALA A 121 -3.98 7.56 -9.69
C ALA A 121 -5.12 7.80 -10.67
#